data_AF-A0A9D5MNU2-F1
#
_entry.id   AF-A0A9D5MNU2-F1
#
_cell.length_a   1.000
_cell.length_b   1.000
_cell.length_c   1.000
_cell.angle_alpha   90.00
_cell.angle_beta   90.00
_cell.angle_gamma   90.00
#
_symmetry.space_group_name_H-M   'P 1'
#
loop_
_entity.id
_entity.type
_entity.pdbx_description
1 polymer ?
#
loop_
_entity_poly.entity_id
_entity_poly.type
_entity_poly.pdbx_seq_one_letter_code
_entity_poly.pdbx_strand_id
1 'polypeptide(L)'
;MAAKNLFINFVNNALIHINKTPDGKEFANISIPCDQSKTGYGSFSVNMGQLLDATKRDGTPVDGYHSILLGKPDQKKKLSVATTKKGDKWKNIEVTVQEIADMFNNAREAYRTQAATAEQ
;
A
#
# COMPACT_ATOMS: atom_id res chain seq x y z
N MET A 1 -18.56 8.21 -17.91
CA MET A 1 -18.31 8.50 -16.49
C MET A 1 -16.81 8.51 -16.25
N ALA A 2 -16.24 9.56 -15.67
CA ALA A 2 -14.82 9.55 -15.32
C ALA A 2 -14.61 8.47 -14.26
N ALA A 3 -13.83 7.42 -14.57
CA ALA A 3 -13.43 6.43 -13.59
C ALA A 3 -12.72 7.18 -12.45
N LYS A 4 -13.34 7.19 -11.26
CA LYS A 4 -12.79 7.90 -10.11
C LYS A 4 -11.48 7.22 -9.72
N ASN A 5 -10.42 8.00 -9.59
CA ASN A 5 -9.16 7.48 -9.10
C ASN A 5 -9.35 6.92 -7.68
N LEU A 6 -8.70 5.80 -7.39
CA LEU A 6 -8.66 5.20 -6.06
C LEU A 6 -7.49 5.78 -5.26
N PHE A 7 -7.77 5.97 -3.97
CA PHE A 7 -6.82 6.40 -2.96
C PHE A 7 -6.81 5.36 -1.84
N ILE A 8 -5.61 5.05 -1.35
CA ILE A 8 -5.46 4.40 -0.05
C ILE A 8 -5.18 5.50 0.96
N ASN A 9 -6.15 5.78 1.82
CA ASN A 9 -5.97 6.77 2.89
C ASN A 9 -5.28 6.13 4.10
N PHE A 10 -4.58 6.92 4.92
CA PHE A 10 -4.01 6.51 6.22
C PHE A 10 -3.13 5.24 6.20
N VAL A 11 -2.15 5.20 5.31
CA VAL A 11 -1.06 4.21 5.33
C VAL A 11 -0.01 4.66 6.34
N ASN A 12 0.34 3.78 7.28
CA ASN A 12 1.34 4.07 8.30
C ASN A 12 2.74 4.17 7.68
N ASN A 13 3.55 5.14 8.12
CA ASN A 13 4.91 5.36 7.65
C ASN A 13 5.82 4.12 7.77
N ALA A 14 5.56 3.23 8.73
CA ALA A 14 6.29 1.97 8.87
C ALA A 14 6.18 1.05 7.65
N LEU A 15 5.15 1.22 6.81
CA LEU A 15 4.92 0.46 5.58
C LEU A 15 5.44 1.17 4.32
N ILE A 16 6.05 2.35 4.49
CA ILE A 16 6.49 3.22 3.40
C ILE A 16 8.01 3.33 3.44
N HIS A 17 8.66 2.78 2.42
CA HIS A 17 10.12 2.79 2.31
C HIS A 17 10.54 3.69 1.15
N ILE A 18 11.07 4.87 1.46
CA ILE A 18 11.62 5.79 0.46
C ILE A 18 12.94 5.22 -0.04
N ASN A 19 13.05 5.06 -1.35
CA ASN A 19 14.23 4.57 -2.05
C ASN A 19 14.65 5.57 -3.11
N LYS A 20 15.94 5.56 -3.45
CA LYS A 20 16.54 6.43 -4.44
C LYS A 20 17.18 5.61 -5.54
N THR A 21 16.88 5.94 -6.80
CA THR A 21 17.54 5.32 -7.96
C THR A 21 18.98 5.82 -8.08
N PRO A 22 19.86 5.10 -8.82
CA PRO A 22 21.20 5.58 -9.11
C PRO A 22 21.24 6.97 -9.75
N ASP A 23 20.24 7.29 -10.58
CA ASP A 23 20.07 8.60 -11.23
C ASP A 23 19.55 9.71 -10.29
N GLY A 24 19.34 9.39 -9.02
CA GLY A 24 18.93 10.33 -7.98
C GLY A 24 17.41 10.56 -7.86
N LYS A 25 16.58 9.80 -8.58
CA LYS A 25 15.11 9.91 -8.47
C LYS A 25 14.61 9.15 -7.26
N GLU A 26 13.73 9.77 -6.49
CA GLU A 26 13.13 9.16 -5.31
C GLU A 26 11.78 8.53 -5.65
N PHE A 27 11.49 7.39 -5.03
CA PHE A 27 10.23 6.68 -5.10
C PHE A 27 9.95 6.00 -3.76
N ALA A 28 8.67 5.83 -3.43
CA ALA A 28 8.26 5.12 -2.23
C ALA A 28 7.85 3.69 -2.58
N ASN A 29 8.37 2.72 -1.86
CA ASN A 29 7.89 1.34 -1.87
C ASN A 29 6.88 1.17 -0.75
N ILE A 30 5.69 0.72 -1.11
CA ILE A 30 4.55 0.57 -0.20
C ILE A 30 4.33 -0.91 0.02
N SER A 31 4.44 -1.36 1.26
CA SER A 31 4.16 -2.73 1.65
C SER A 31 2.69 -2.90 2.01
N ILE A 32 2.05 -3.89 1.41
CA ILE A 32 0.66 -4.26 1.64
C ILE A 32 0.56 -5.74 1.96
N PRO A 33 -0.38 -6.15 2.85
CA PRO A 33 -0.69 -7.56 3.03
C PRO A 33 -1.08 -8.22 1.71
N CYS A 34 -0.51 -9.39 1.44
CA CYS A 34 -0.77 -10.15 0.22
C CYS A 34 -0.57 -11.64 0.47
N ASP A 35 -1.66 -12.41 0.44
CA ASP A 35 -1.65 -13.85 0.72
C ASP A 35 -0.84 -14.66 -0.29
N GLN A 36 -0.64 -14.12 -1.50
CA GLN A 36 0.21 -14.74 -2.51
C GLN A 36 1.70 -14.67 -2.17
N SER A 37 2.09 -13.80 -1.22
CA SER A 37 3.45 -13.68 -0.72
C SER A 37 3.71 -14.67 0.41
N LYS A 38 4.84 -15.38 0.36
CA LYS A 38 5.22 -16.32 1.43
C LYS A 38 5.61 -15.62 2.73
N THR A 39 5.88 -14.32 2.71
CA THR A 39 6.09 -13.48 3.89
C THR A 39 4.79 -12.82 4.38
N GLY A 40 3.68 -12.96 3.65
CA GLY A 40 2.41 -12.30 3.95
C GLY A 40 2.31 -10.87 3.42
N TYR A 41 3.37 -10.30 2.83
CA TYR A 41 3.39 -8.94 2.31
C TYR A 41 3.92 -8.86 0.88
N GLY A 42 3.29 -8.03 0.06
CA GLY A 42 3.79 -7.60 -1.23
C GLY A 42 4.15 -6.13 -1.21
N SER A 43 5.01 -5.69 -2.12
CA SER A 43 5.43 -4.29 -2.24
C SER A 43 5.23 -3.76 -3.65
N PHE A 44 4.76 -2.52 -3.76
CA PHE A 44 4.68 -1.81 -5.05
C PHE A 44 5.29 -0.42 -4.94
N SER A 45 5.84 0.09 -6.05
CA SER A 45 6.48 1.39 -6.10
C SER A 45 5.50 2.48 -6.55
N VAL A 46 5.59 3.64 -5.90
CA VAL A 46 4.88 4.87 -6.28
C VAL A 46 5.85 6.04 -6.36
N ASN A 47 5.56 6.99 -7.24
CA ASN A 47 6.33 8.22 -7.30
C ASN A 47 6.03 9.08 -6.07
N MET A 48 6.97 9.92 -5.65
CA MET A 48 6.77 10.78 -4.47
C MET A 48 5.55 11.70 -4.59
N GLY A 49 5.21 12.18 -5.79
CA GLY A 49 3.98 12.98 -6.01
C GLY A 49 2.66 12.21 -5.87
N GLN A 50 2.70 10.89 -5.70
CA GLN A 50 1.53 10.08 -5.37
C GLN A 50 1.38 9.83 -3.87
N LEU A 51 2.39 10.20 -3.07
CA LEU A 51 2.37 10.17 -1.63
C LEU A 51 1.91 11.54 -1.13
N LEU A 52 0.77 11.58 -0.46
CA LEU A 52 0.12 12.78 0.03
C LEU A 52 0.02 12.70 1.55
N ASP A 53 0.04 13.84 2.25
CA ASP A 53 -0.21 13.85 3.68
C ASP A 53 -1.59 13.29 3.99
N ALA A 54 -1.69 12.39 4.98
CA ALA A 54 -2.98 11.95 5.47
C ALA A 54 -3.60 13.10 6.25
N THR A 55 -4.82 13.50 5.91
CA THR A 55 -5.52 14.59 6.59
C THR A 55 -6.84 14.09 7.19
N LYS A 56 -7.21 14.67 8.33
CA LYS A 56 -8.56 14.56 8.90
C LYS A 56 -9.55 15.30 8.00
N ARG A 57 -10.85 15.14 8.29
CA ARG A 57 -11.92 15.82 7.55
C ARG A 57 -11.82 17.35 7.57
N ASP A 58 -11.21 17.91 8.61
CA ASP A 58 -10.96 19.35 8.77
C ASP A 58 -9.69 19.84 8.05
N GLY A 59 -8.95 18.94 7.38
CA GLY A 59 -7.71 19.25 6.68
C GLY A 59 -6.46 19.19 7.56
N THR A 60 -6.59 18.91 8.86
CA THR A 60 -5.43 18.77 9.75
C THR A 60 -4.63 17.51 9.39
N PRO A 61 -3.30 17.58 9.23
CA PRO A 61 -2.49 16.41 8.97
C PRO A 61 -2.54 15.42 10.13
N VAL A 62 -2.35 14.14 9.81
CA VAL A 62 -2.26 13.04 10.77
C VAL A 62 -0.84 12.52 10.75
N ASP A 63 -0.08 12.89 11.78
CA ASP A 63 1.31 12.50 11.93
C ASP A 63 1.49 10.97 11.88
N GLY A 64 2.52 10.54 11.16
CA GLY A 64 2.85 9.12 11.00
C GLY A 64 2.05 8.39 9.92
N TYR A 65 1.18 9.08 9.18
CA TYR A 65 0.37 8.49 8.12
C TYR A 65 0.40 9.30 6.82
N HIS A 66 0.31 8.59 5.69
CA HIS A 66 0.15 9.18 4.36
C HIS A 66 -1.02 8.56 3.61
N SER A 67 -1.55 9.31 2.66
CA SER A 67 -2.50 8.83 1.66
C SER A 67 -1.80 8.61 0.33
N ILE A 68 -2.17 7.56 -0.39
CA ILE A 68 -1.51 7.15 -1.63
C ILE A 68 -2.52 7.17 -2.77
N LEU A 69 -2.23 7.97 -3.80
CA LEU A 69 -3.00 7.98 -5.05
C LEU A 69 -2.60 6.78 -5.92
N LEU A 70 -3.49 5.80 -6.07
CA LEU A 70 -3.23 4.60 -6.87
C LEU A 70 -3.52 4.79 -8.36
N GLY A 71 -4.48 5.67 -8.69
CA GLY A 71 -4.94 5.92 -10.07
C GLY A 71 -6.25 5.21 -10.39
N LYS A 72 -6.46 4.85 -11.65
CA LYS A 72 -7.74 4.28 -12.12
C LYS A 72 -7.89 2.83 -11.64
N PRO A 73 -9.11 2.37 -11.25
CA PRO A 73 -9.35 1.01 -10.74
C PRO A 73 -8.82 -0.10 -11.66
N ASP A 74 -9.05 0.02 -12.97
CA ASP A 74 -8.70 -0.98 -13.97
C ASP A 74 -7.21 -0.94 -14.35
N GLN A 75 -6.45 0.04 -13.85
CA GLN A 75 -5.03 0.14 -14.13
C GLN A 75 -4.31 -1.03 -13.46
N LYS A 76 -3.48 -1.72 -14.24
CA LYS A 76 -2.64 -2.79 -13.72
C LYS A 76 -1.35 -2.24 -13.12
N LYS A 77 -0.95 -2.82 -12.00
CA LYS A 77 0.27 -2.52 -11.25
C LYS A 77 1.02 -3.82 -11.01
N LYS A 78 2.35 -3.71 -10.98
CA LYS A 78 3.22 -4.81 -10.58
C LYS A 78 3.37 -4.79 -9.07
N LEU A 79 2.99 -5.90 -8.44
CA LEU A 79 3.23 -6.13 -7.02
C LEU A 79 4.36 -7.15 -6.89
N SER A 80 5.43 -6.79 -6.20
CA SER A 80 6.53 -7.69 -5.89
C SER A 80 6.20 -8.50 -4.65
N VAL A 81 6.16 -9.82 -4.78
CA VAL A 81 5.81 -10.75 -3.69
C VAL A 81 6.95 -11.74 -3.46
N ALA A 82 7.18 -12.08 -2.18
CA ALA A 82 8.20 -13.05 -1.82
C ALA A 82 7.73 -14.47 -2.17
N THR A 83 8.58 -15.26 -2.82
CA THR A 83 8.30 -16.66 -3.16
C THR A 83 8.80 -17.64 -2.09
N THR A 84 9.59 -17.16 -1.13
CA THR A 84 10.12 -17.93 -0.01
C THR A 84 9.74 -17.27 1.31
N LYS A 85 9.60 -18.07 2.38
CA LYS A 85 9.33 -17.54 3.74
C LYS A 85 10.46 -16.66 4.28
N LYS A 86 11.67 -16.82 3.75
CA LYS A 86 12.86 -16.03 4.12
C LYS A 86 12.92 -14.66 3.43
N GLY A 87 12.08 -14.39 2.41
CA GLY A 87 12.10 -13.13 1.69
C GLY A 87 13.33 -12.91 0.80
N ASP A 88 14.05 -13.98 0.44
CA ASP A 88 15.26 -13.93 -0.39
C ASP A 88 14.96 -13.98 -1.90
N LYS A 89 13.78 -14.47 -2.29
CA LYS A 89 13.34 -14.56 -3.69
C LYS A 89 12.04 -13.83 -3.88
N TRP A 90 11.98 -13.07 -4.97
CA TRP A 90 10.85 -12.20 -5.30
C TRP A 90 10.37 -12.52 -6.71
N LYS A 91 9.06 -12.40 -6.91
CA LYS A 91 8.43 -12.40 -8.25
C LYS A 91 7.48 -11.22 -8.35
N ASN A 92 7.23 -10.77 -9.56
CA ASN A 92 6.21 -9.75 -9.81
C ASN A 92 4.92 -10.45 -10.23
N ILE A 93 3.82 -10.10 -9.56
CA ILE A 93 2.47 -10.42 -10.02
C ILE A 93 1.84 -9.14 -10.57
N GLU A 94 0.92 -9.29 -11.51
CA GLU A 94 0.15 -8.18 -12.06
C GLU A 94 -1.22 -8.17 -11.40
N VAL A 95 -1.57 -7.06 -10.76
CA VAL A 95 -2.83 -6.86 -10.05
C VAL A 95 -3.43 -5.53 -10.48
N THR A 96 -4.75 -5.44 -10.45
CA THR A 96 -5.46 -4.18 -10.68
C THR A 96 -5.34 -3.26 -9.44
N VAL A 97 -5.48 -1.96 -9.67
CA VAL A 97 -5.55 -0.97 -8.59
C VAL A 97 -6.74 -1.22 -7.68
N GLN A 98 -7.86 -1.74 -8.23
CA GLN A 98 -8.99 -2.21 -7.43
C GLN A 98 -8.59 -3.34 -6.46
N GLU A 99 -7.92 -4.39 -6.95
CA GLU A 99 -7.46 -5.50 -6.11
C GLU A 99 -6.50 -5.03 -5.01
N ILE A 100 -5.61 -4.08 -5.29
CA ILE A 100 -4.72 -3.48 -4.27
C ILE A 100 -5.54 -2.77 -3.18
N ALA A 101 -6.57 -2.01 -3.57
CA ALA A 101 -7.43 -1.32 -2.62
C ALA A 101 -8.23 -2.31 -1.75
N ASP A 102 -8.71 -3.40 -2.35
CA ASP A 102 -9.47 -4.45 -1.67
C ASP A 102 -8.57 -5.20 -0.66
N MET A 103 -7.33 -5.55 -1.03
CA MET A 103 -6.35 -6.14 -0.11
C MET A 103 -6.13 -5.26 1.13
N PHE A 104 -6.04 -3.94 0.93
CA PHE A 104 -5.84 -3.00 2.02
C PHE A 104 -7.07 -2.87 2.92
N ASN A 105 -8.27 -2.84 2.34
CA ASN A 105 -9.52 -2.79 3.09
C ASN A 105 -9.73 -4.07 3.92
N ASN A 106 -9.49 -5.24 3.32
CA ASN A 106 -9.56 -6.52 4.02
C ASN A 106 -8.58 -6.57 5.20
N ALA A 107 -7.36 -6.08 5.02
CA ALA A 107 -6.37 -6.01 6.10
C ALA A 107 -6.82 -5.09 7.25
N ARG A 108 -7.46 -3.95 6.92
CA ARG A 108 -8.03 -3.05 7.92
C ARG A 108 -9.17 -3.67 8.69
N GLU A 109 -10.07 -4.36 7.99
CA GLU A 109 -11.18 -5.07 8.60
C GLU A 109 -10.68 -6.16 9.53
N ALA A 110 -9.71 -6.96 9.09
CA ALA A 110 -9.06 -7.97 9.93
C ALA A 110 -8.42 -7.34 11.18
N TYR A 111 -7.69 -6.23 11.03
CA TYR A 111 -7.08 -5.53 12.16
C TYR A 111 -8.13 -4.97 13.13
N ARG A 112 -9.20 -4.34 12.63
CA ARG A 112 -10.29 -3.83 13.49
C ARG A 112 -10.97 -4.94 14.28
N THR A 113 -11.23 -6.07 13.64
CA THR A 113 -11.85 -7.23 14.30
C THR A 113 -10.92 -7.83 15.37
N GLN A 114 -9.62 -7.93 15.09
CA GLN A 114 -8.61 -8.40 16.06
C GLN A 114 -8.41 -7.42 17.22
N ALA A 115 -8.35 -6.11 16.95
CA ALA A 115 -8.24 -5.09 18.00
C ALA A 115 -9.46 -5.13 18.92
N ALA A 116 -10.67 -5.25 18.37
CA ALA A 116 -11.90 -5.37 19.16
C ALA A 116 -11.99 -6.65 20.01
N THR A 117 -11.26 -7.72 19.65
CA THR A 117 -11.18 -8.95 20.46
C THR A 117 -10.01 -8.97 21.44
N ALA A 118 -8.95 -8.18 21.21
CA ALA A 118 -7.82 -8.05 22.12
C ALA A 118 -8.09 -7.14 23.32
N GLU A 119 -9.15 -6.32 23.27
CA GLU A 119 -9.62 -5.45 24.36
C GLU A 119 -10.74 -6.08 25.22
N GLN A 120 -11.03 -7.38 25.06
CA GLN A 120 -12.00 -8.12 25.88
C GLN A 120 -11.36 -9.05 26.91
#